data_AF-A0A4Q3CWR6-F1
#
_entry.id   AF-A0A4Q3CWR6-F1
#
_cell.length_a   1.000
_cell.length_b   1.000
_cell.length_c   1.000
_cell.angle_alpha   90.00
_cell.angle_beta   90.00
_cell.angle_gamma   90.00
#
_symmetry.space_group_name_H-M   'P 1'
#
loop_
_entity.id
_entity.type
_entity.pdbx_description
1 polymer ?
#
loop_
_entity_poly.entity_id
_entity_poly.type
_entity_poly.pdbx_seq_one_letter_code
_entity_poly.pdbx_strand_id
1 'polypeptide(L)'
;RLQEAQEKMEQITAEGSSGAGMVKLTLKGKGELHGLTIDPSLLTPGDKEMVEDLVKAAHADARRKLEDAQAEAMKNATGGLGGMLPGFKLPF
;
A
#
# COMPACT_ATOMS: atom_id res chain seq x y z
N ARG A 1 2.45 21.99 9.72
CA ARG A 1 1.72 21.82 8.44
C ARG A 1 2.40 20.83 7.49
N LEU A 2 3.57 21.13 6.90
CA LEU A 2 4.27 20.17 6.02
C LEU A 2 4.83 18.95 6.77
N GLN A 3 5.42 19.16 7.96
CA GLN A 3 5.94 18.07 8.78
C GLN A 3 4.83 17.17 9.31
N GLU A 4 3.73 17.74 9.81
CA GLU A 4 2.52 16.99 10.17
C GLU A 4 1.90 16.24 8.98
N ALA A 5 2.00 16.77 7.75
CA ALA A 5 1.54 16.08 6.56
C ALA A 5 2.45 14.89 6.22
N GLN A 6 3.77 15.03 6.39
CA GLN A 6 4.72 13.92 6.24
C GLN A 6 4.49 12.84 7.30
N GLU A 7 4.32 13.21 8.56
CA GLU A 7 4.00 12.28 9.65
C GLU A 7 2.69 11.53 9.39
N LYS A 8 1.65 12.24 8.89
CA LYS A 8 0.39 11.62 8.49
C LYS A 8 0.57 10.64 7.33
N MET A 9 1.40 10.97 6.33
CA MET A 9 1.70 10.05 5.23
C MET A 9 2.39 8.78 5.73
N GLU A 10 3.28 8.87 6.71
CA GLU A 10 3.94 7.70 7.32
C GLU A 10 2.97 6.79 8.10
N GLN A 11 1.84 7.34 8.57
CA GLN A 11 0.80 6.55 9.24
C GLN A 11 -0.23 5.95 8.29
N ILE A 12 -0.25 6.31 7.01
CA ILE A 12 -1.18 5.72 6.03
C ILE A 12 -0.88 4.22 5.91
N THR A 13 -1.93 3.42 5.96
CA THR A 13 -1.85 1.97 5.74
C THR A 13 -2.81 1.56 4.64
N ALA A 14 -2.47 0.49 3.94
CA ALA A 14 -3.33 -0.14 2.95
C ALA A 14 -3.20 -1.65 3.03
N GLU A 15 -4.34 -2.34 2.99
CA GLU A 15 -4.41 -3.80 2.93
C GLU A 15 -4.69 -4.25 1.49
N GLY A 16 -3.79 -5.07 0.95
CA GLY A 16 -3.97 -5.79 -0.29
C GLY A 16 -4.29 -7.25 -0.04
N SER A 17 -4.95 -7.89 -1.00
CA SER A 17 -5.29 -9.30 -0.91
C SER A 17 -5.22 -10.02 -2.25
N SER A 18 -5.09 -11.34 -2.19
CA SER A 18 -5.13 -12.23 -3.34
C SER A 18 -5.73 -13.59 -2.95
N GLY A 19 -6.01 -14.45 -3.95
CA GLY A 19 -6.56 -15.78 -3.71
C GLY A 19 -7.87 -15.74 -2.91
N ALA A 20 -8.81 -14.87 -3.28
CA ALA A 20 -10.06 -14.64 -2.54
C ALA A 20 -9.88 -14.24 -1.05
N GLY A 21 -8.76 -13.62 -0.71
CA GLY A 21 -8.45 -13.20 0.66
C GLY A 21 -7.65 -14.22 1.46
N MET A 22 -7.24 -15.33 0.85
CA MET A 22 -6.35 -16.32 1.47
C MET A 22 -4.95 -15.74 1.75
N VAL A 23 -4.50 -14.75 0.98
CA VAL A 23 -3.30 -13.97 1.32
C VAL A 23 -3.73 -12.52 1.52
N LYS A 24 -3.35 -11.95 2.66
CA LYS A 24 -3.55 -10.54 3.00
C LYS A 24 -2.23 -9.91 3.40
N LEU A 25 -1.99 -8.70 2.94
CA LEU A 25 -0.74 -7.99 3.14
C LEU A 25 -1.03 -6.53 3.46
N THR A 26 -0.45 -6.01 4.53
CA THR A 26 -0.60 -4.61 4.95
C THR A 26 0.70 -3.87 4.69
N LEU A 27 0.63 -2.79 3.90
CA LEU A 27 1.72 -1.84 3.74
C LEU A 27 1.45 -0.58 4.55
N LYS A 28 2.51 0.07 5.02
CA LYS A 28 2.47 1.32 5.78
C LYS A 28 3.43 2.36 5.21
N GLY A 29 3.07 3.63 5.34
CA GLY A 29 3.94 4.75 5.04
C GLY A 29 4.47 4.69 3.63
N LYS A 30 5.79 4.53 3.45
CA LYS A 30 6.46 4.47 2.15
C LYS A 30 6.41 3.09 1.47
N GLY A 31 5.55 2.20 1.95
CA GLY A 31 5.45 0.81 1.47
C GLY A 31 6.20 -0.18 2.35
N GLU A 32 6.43 0.15 3.62
CA GLU A 32 6.95 -0.80 4.61
C GLU A 32 5.94 -1.94 4.79
N LEU A 33 6.42 -3.18 4.74
CA LEU A 33 5.59 -4.35 5.02
C LEU A 33 5.30 -4.40 6.53
N HIS A 34 4.04 -4.13 6.90
CA HIS A 34 3.61 -4.10 8.29
C HIS A 34 2.95 -5.40 8.74
N GLY A 35 2.29 -6.12 7.82
CA GLY A 35 1.60 -7.37 8.13
C GLY A 35 1.48 -8.29 6.92
N LEU A 36 1.51 -9.60 7.18
CA LEU A 36 1.25 -10.65 6.20
C LEU A 36 0.47 -11.76 6.90
N THR A 37 -0.64 -12.17 6.30
CA THR A 37 -1.43 -13.33 6.73
C THR A 37 -1.62 -14.24 5.53
N ILE A 38 -1.37 -15.53 5.73
CA ILE A 38 -1.54 -16.58 4.73
C ILE A 38 -2.48 -17.62 5.35
N ASP A 39 -3.53 -17.96 4.63
CA ASP A 39 -4.47 -18.99 5.03
C ASP A 39 -3.75 -20.34 5.17
N PRO A 40 -3.94 -21.07 6.29
CA PRO A 40 -3.26 -22.35 6.51
C PRO A 40 -3.50 -23.39 5.41
N SER A 41 -4.63 -23.31 4.69
CA SER A 41 -4.93 -24.22 3.58
C SER A 41 -3.95 -24.10 2.41
N LEU A 42 -3.20 -23.00 2.31
CA LEU A 42 -2.17 -22.80 1.29
C LEU A 42 -0.80 -23.38 1.67
N LEU A 43 -0.63 -23.83 2.91
CA LEU A 43 0.64 -24.34 3.43
C LEU A 43 0.77 -25.85 3.21
N THR A 44 0.44 -26.32 2.01
CA THR A 44 0.54 -27.74 1.66
C THR A 44 1.84 -28.04 0.90
N PRO A 45 2.42 -29.25 1.05
CA PRO A 45 3.57 -29.65 0.25
C PRO A 45 3.25 -29.62 -1.25
N GLY A 46 3.98 -28.80 -2.02
CA GLY A 46 3.80 -28.67 -3.46
C GLY A 46 3.25 -27.30 -3.91
N ASP A 47 2.65 -26.53 -3.01
CA ASP A 47 1.99 -25.26 -3.34
C ASP A 47 2.92 -24.03 -3.27
N LYS A 48 4.23 -24.23 -3.09
CA LYS A 48 5.21 -23.15 -2.89
C LYS A 48 5.08 -22.05 -3.95
N GLU A 49 5.09 -22.41 -5.24
CA GLU A 49 5.04 -21.45 -6.35
C GLU A 49 3.73 -20.65 -6.34
N MET A 50 2.62 -21.31 -6.02
CA MET A 50 1.31 -20.67 -5.89
C MET A 50 1.32 -19.65 -4.74
N VAL A 51 1.86 -20.00 -3.57
CA VAL A 51 1.96 -19.09 -2.43
C VAL A 51 2.82 -17.88 -2.77
N GLU A 52 3.96 -18.08 -3.44
CA GLU A 52 4.83 -16.99 -3.89
C GLU A 52 4.09 -16.05 -4.86
N ASP A 53 3.32 -16.59 -5.81
CA ASP A 53 2.50 -15.81 -6.74
C ASP A 53 1.39 -15.03 -6.03
N LEU A 54 0.71 -15.66 -5.07
CA LEU A 54 -0.32 -15.00 -4.28
C LEU A 54 0.25 -13.87 -3.43
N VAL A 55 1.42 -14.05 -2.82
CA VAL A 55 2.09 -12.99 -2.05
C VAL A 55 2.47 -11.81 -2.96
N LYS A 56 3.03 -12.07 -4.16
CA LYS A 56 3.33 -11.01 -5.15
C LYS A 56 2.06 -10.25 -5.55
N ALA A 57 0.96 -10.96 -5.80
CA ALA A 57 -0.32 -10.36 -6.16
C ALA A 57 -0.89 -9.49 -5.03
N ALA A 58 -0.89 -10.00 -3.79
CA ALA A 58 -1.37 -9.24 -2.62
C ALA A 58 -0.50 -7.99 -2.36
N HIS A 59 0.82 -8.09 -2.56
CA HIS A 59 1.72 -6.95 -2.45
C HIS A 59 1.41 -5.86 -3.50
N ALA A 60 1.22 -6.25 -4.77
CA ALA A 60 0.89 -5.31 -5.84
C ALA A 60 -0.45 -4.60 -5.57
N ASP A 61 -1.47 -5.33 -5.10
CA ASP A 61 -2.76 -4.76 -4.70
C ASP A 61 -2.61 -3.78 -3.51
N ALA A 62 -1.86 -4.15 -2.47
CA ALA A 62 -1.59 -3.28 -1.32
C ALA A 62 -0.85 -2.01 -1.73
N ARG A 63 0.14 -2.14 -2.63
CA ARG A 63 0.95 -1.03 -3.12
C ARG A 63 0.11 -0.02 -3.89
N ARG A 64 -0.73 -0.49 -4.80
CA ARG A 64 -1.65 0.36 -5.55
C ARG A 64 -2.60 1.13 -4.61
N LYS A 65 -3.20 0.44 -3.65
CA LYS A 65 -4.10 1.06 -2.66
C LYS A 65 -3.38 2.09 -1.78
N LEU A 66 -2.13 1.83 -1.43
CA LEU A 66 -1.30 2.75 -0.65
C LEU A 66 -1.01 4.03 -1.45
N GLU A 67 -0.64 3.90 -2.73
CA GLU A 67 -0.40 5.04 -3.62
C GLU A 67 -1.67 5.87 -3.83
N ASP A 68 -2.82 5.22 -4.02
CA ASP A 68 -4.13 5.89 -4.12
C ASP A 68 -4.44 6.68 -2.83
N ALA A 69 -4.24 6.07 -1.66
CA ALA A 69 -4.48 6.71 -0.36
C ALA A 69 -3.53 7.89 -0.10
N GLN A 70 -2.26 7.78 -0.49
CA GLN A 70 -1.28 8.86 -0.40
C GLN A 70 -1.63 10.03 -1.32
N ALA A 71 -2.02 9.75 -2.57
CA ALA A 71 -2.43 10.76 -3.53
C ALA A 71 -3.67 11.52 -3.03
N GLU A 72 -4.64 10.82 -2.45
CA GLU A 72 -5.83 11.42 -1.84
C GLU A 72 -5.47 12.30 -0.63
N ALA A 73 -4.62 11.82 0.26
CA ALA A 73 -4.15 12.59 1.42
C ALA A 73 -3.44 13.89 1.00
N MET A 74 -2.61 13.83 -0.05
CA MET A 74 -1.92 15.00 -0.60
C MET A 74 -2.87 15.98 -1.29
N LYS A 75 -3.85 15.48 -2.05
CA LYS A 75 -4.92 16.31 -2.64
C LYS A 75 -5.70 17.07 -1.57
N ASN A 76 -6.04 16.39 -0.48
CA ASN A 76 -6.75 16.99 0.66
C ASN A 76 -5.87 18.02 1.39
N ALA A 77 -4.59 17.72 1.60
CA ALA A 77 -3.65 18.63 2.26
C ALA A 77 -3.38 19.91 1.46
N THR A 78 -3.43 19.83 0.12
CA THR A 78 -3.25 20.98 -0.79
C THR A 78 -4.56 21.68 -1.16
N GLY A 79 -5.70 21.23 -0.63
CA GLY A 79 -7.02 21.82 -0.94
C GLY A 79 -7.42 21.67 -2.41
N GLY A 80 -6.96 20.63 -3.11
CA GLY A 80 -7.21 20.44 -4.53
C GLY A 80 -6.39 21.34 -5.46
N LEU A 81 -5.53 22.22 -4.93
CA LEU A 81 -4.65 23.13 -5.69
C LEU A 81 -3.30 22.49 -6.07
N GLY A 82 -3.06 21.22 -5.73
CA GLY A 82 -1.78 20.53 -5.92
C GLY A 82 -1.23 20.53 -7.36
N GLY A 83 -2.07 20.76 -8.38
CA GLY A 83 -1.65 20.92 -9.78
C GLY A 83 -1.23 22.35 -10.19
N MET A 84 -1.46 23.36 -9.34
CA MET A 84 -1.17 24.78 -9.63
C MET A 84 0.05 25.34 -8.89
N LEU A 85 0.72 24.56 -8.03
CA LEU A 85 1.94 25.00 -7.34
C LEU A 85 3.17 24.79 -8.24
N PRO A 86 3.78 25.86 -8.81
CA PRO A 86 4.95 25.73 -9.64
C PRO A 86 6.12 25.26 -8.76
N GLY A 87 6.70 24.10 -9.09
CA GLY A 87 7.84 23.53 -8.37
C GLY A 87 7.54 22.32 -7.49
N PHE A 88 6.28 21.88 -7.37
CA PHE A 88 5.93 20.64 -6.67
C PHE A 88 6.12 19.42 -7.58
N LYS A 89 7.37 19.12 -7.91
CA LYS A 89 7.74 17.87 -8.60
C LYS A 89 7.79 16.77 -7.54
N LEU A 90 6.67 16.06 -7.38
CA LEU A 90 6.57 14.92 -6.47
C LEU A 90 7.54 13.83 -6.94
N PRO A 91 8.59 13.50 -6.16
CA PRO A 91 9.39 12.32 -6.41
C PRO A 91 8.68 11.16 -5.71
N PHE A 92 7.82 10.47 -6.46
CA PHE A 92 7.35 9.15 -6.08
C PHE A 92 7.86 8.16 -7.13
#